data_AF-A0AAV0QCH4-F1
#
_entry.id   AF-A0AAV0QCH4-F1
#
_cell.length_a   1.000
_cell.length_b   1.000
_cell.length_c   1.000
_cell.angle_alpha   90.00
_cell.angle_beta   90.00
_cell.angle_gamma   90.00
#
_symmetry.space_group_name_H-M   'P 1'
#
loop_
_entity.id
_entity.type
_entity.pdbx_description
1 polymer ?
#
loop_
_entity_poly.entity_id
_entity_poly.type
_entity_poly.pdbx_seq_one_letter_code
_entity_poly.pdbx_strand_id
1 'polypeptide(L)'
;MGKPPPAPPAPARQPPQQPAYLSSSGASNYSGTETPLPPPSPGLSLGFSKSMFTYEELARATDGFSDANLLGQGGFGYVHRGVLPNGKEVAIKQLKVGSGQGEREFQAEVEIISRVHHKHLVSLVGYCITGAQRLLVYEFVQNDTLEFHLHGKGRPTMEWPTRLKIALGSAKGLAYLHEDCHPKIIHRDIKAANILLDFKFEAKVADFGLAKFTSDANTHVSTRVMGTFGYLAPEYAASGKLSDKSDVFSFGVMLLELITGRRPVDTTHTYMDDSLVDWVSARPLLSRALEDGNYDSLVDQKLVDYDHNEMSRMVACAAACVRHSARRRPRMSQTLLNIIHTQVVRALEGDVSLADLNEGIKPGHSRMYSYESSDYDTSQYNEDMKKFRKMALGSKEYGASDEYSGPPTSDYGLYPSGSSSEGQTTREMEMGKVKRNSQGFSGSS
;
A
#
# COMPACT_ATOMS: atom_id res chain seq x y z
N MET A 1 18.23 35.98 -58.14
CA MET A 1 18.61 34.57 -58.34
C MET A 1 17.78 33.71 -57.40
N GLY A 2 16.92 32.83 -57.93
CA GLY A 2 16.04 31.98 -57.12
C GLY A 2 16.69 30.65 -56.75
N LYS A 3 16.38 30.11 -55.56
CA LYS A 3 16.76 28.74 -55.17
C LYS A 3 15.85 27.72 -55.87
N PRO A 4 16.35 26.56 -56.30
CA PRO A 4 15.52 25.48 -56.84
C PRO A 4 14.71 24.77 -55.74
N PRO A 5 13.57 24.14 -56.08
CA PRO A 5 12.72 23.42 -55.13
C PRO A 5 13.30 22.05 -54.71
N PRO A 6 12.91 21.51 -53.55
CA PRO A 6 13.38 20.21 -53.05
C PRO A 6 12.73 19.02 -53.78
N ALA A 7 13.43 17.89 -53.79
CA ALA A 7 12.97 16.63 -54.39
C ALA A 7 11.92 15.89 -53.52
N PRO A 8 11.04 15.05 -54.12
CA PRO A 8 9.99 14.34 -53.39
C PRO A 8 10.52 13.15 -52.55
N PRO A 9 9.80 12.75 -51.49
CA PRO A 9 10.23 11.67 -50.59
C PRO A 9 10.04 10.26 -51.18
N ALA A 10 10.90 9.33 -50.76
CA ALA A 10 10.81 7.91 -51.12
C ALA A 10 9.68 7.17 -50.36
N PRO A 11 9.10 6.09 -50.93
CA PRO A 11 7.98 5.38 -50.31
C PRO A 11 8.39 4.55 -49.09
N ALA A 12 7.49 4.48 -48.10
CA ALA A 12 7.71 3.76 -46.85
C ALA A 12 7.68 2.23 -47.01
N ARG A 13 8.53 1.51 -46.27
CA ARG A 13 8.50 0.04 -46.17
C ARG A 13 7.40 -0.41 -45.21
N GLN A 14 6.63 -1.41 -45.60
CA GLN A 14 5.68 -2.12 -44.72
C GLN A 14 6.42 -3.08 -43.77
N PRO A 15 5.94 -3.30 -42.53
CA PRO A 15 6.44 -4.35 -41.65
C PRO A 15 5.87 -5.74 -42.03
N PRO A 16 6.61 -6.84 -41.77
CA PRO A 16 6.20 -8.19 -42.17
C PRO A 16 5.10 -8.78 -41.28
N GLN A 17 4.23 -9.61 -41.89
CA GLN A 17 3.14 -10.33 -41.22
C GLN A 17 3.66 -11.57 -40.45
N GLN A 18 2.97 -11.93 -39.36
CA GLN A 18 3.22 -13.17 -38.60
C GLN A 18 2.54 -14.38 -39.27
N PRO A 19 3.15 -15.59 -39.26
CA PRO A 19 2.51 -16.79 -39.80
C PRO A 19 1.46 -17.36 -38.84
N ALA A 20 0.33 -17.81 -39.39
CA ALA A 20 -0.68 -18.57 -38.65
C ALA A 20 -0.26 -20.05 -38.51
N TYR A 21 -0.50 -20.64 -37.34
CA TYR A 21 -0.32 -22.07 -37.11
C TYR A 21 -1.65 -22.82 -37.26
N LEU A 22 -1.67 -23.80 -38.18
CA LEU A 22 -2.80 -24.72 -38.35
C LEU A 22 -2.80 -25.80 -37.26
N SER A 23 -3.99 -26.22 -36.87
CA SER A 23 -4.21 -27.48 -36.16
C SER A 23 -4.15 -28.66 -37.14
N SER A 24 -3.47 -29.75 -36.78
CA SER A 24 -3.63 -31.04 -37.44
C SER A 24 -3.24 -32.20 -36.53
N SER A 25 -4.12 -33.19 -36.47
CA SER A 25 -3.93 -34.48 -35.80
C SER A 25 -3.31 -35.52 -36.75
N GLY A 26 -2.53 -36.46 -36.23
CA GLY A 26 -2.06 -37.61 -37.01
C GLY A 26 -1.03 -38.47 -36.29
N ALA A 27 -1.39 -39.73 -35.99
CA ALA A 27 -0.49 -40.71 -35.39
C ALA A 27 0.27 -41.52 -36.45
N SER A 28 1.47 -42.00 -36.14
CA SER A 28 2.04 -43.20 -36.75
C SER A 28 3.11 -43.84 -35.85
N ASN A 29 3.17 -45.17 -35.85
CA ASN A 29 4.03 -45.98 -34.99
C ASN A 29 5.46 -46.09 -35.56
N TYR A 30 6.46 -46.20 -34.69
CA TYR A 30 7.70 -46.92 -34.99
C TYR A 30 8.26 -47.60 -33.72
N SER A 31 8.64 -48.88 -33.83
CA SER A 31 9.27 -49.65 -32.77
C SER A 31 10.80 -49.60 -32.90
N GLY A 32 11.54 -49.61 -31.78
CA GLY A 32 13.01 -49.66 -31.82
C GLY A 32 13.70 -49.63 -30.46
N THR A 33 13.82 -50.81 -29.82
CA THR A 33 14.87 -51.22 -28.85
C THR A 33 15.28 -50.29 -27.69
N GLU A 34 15.06 -50.78 -26.46
CA GLU A 34 15.47 -50.14 -25.21
C GLU A 34 16.99 -50.14 -24.99
N THR A 35 17.54 -49.01 -24.53
CA THR A 35 18.75 -48.95 -23.70
C THR A 35 18.47 -48.01 -22.53
N PRO A 36 18.69 -48.43 -21.26
CA PRO A 36 18.41 -47.54 -20.13
C PRO A 36 19.43 -46.41 -20.08
N LEU A 37 18.96 -45.17 -20.16
CA LEU A 37 19.79 -44.00 -19.85
C LEU A 37 20.17 -44.04 -18.36
N PRO A 38 21.41 -43.66 -17.99
CA PRO A 38 21.81 -43.58 -16.58
C PRO A 38 20.95 -42.53 -15.85
N PRO A 39 20.69 -42.70 -14.55
CA PRO A 39 19.91 -41.73 -13.79
C PRO A 39 20.62 -40.37 -13.83
N PRO A 40 19.88 -39.25 -14.03
CA PRO A 40 20.49 -37.94 -14.01
C PRO A 40 21.12 -37.71 -12.64
N SER A 41 22.42 -37.37 -12.64
CA SER A 41 23.13 -36.98 -11.43
C SER A 41 22.38 -35.82 -10.75
N PRO A 42 22.42 -35.70 -9.40
CA PRO A 42 21.70 -34.65 -8.70
C PRO A 42 22.30 -33.28 -9.03
N GLY A 43 21.79 -32.68 -10.11
CA GLY A 43 22.11 -31.32 -10.50
C GLY A 43 21.66 -30.39 -9.40
N LEU A 44 22.60 -29.62 -8.85
CA LEU A 44 22.32 -28.44 -8.05
C LEU A 44 21.59 -27.42 -8.92
N SER A 45 20.27 -27.60 -9.03
CA SER A 45 19.38 -26.66 -9.69
C SER A 45 19.31 -25.40 -8.85
N LEU A 46 20.20 -24.45 -9.13
CA LEU A 46 20.09 -23.06 -8.67
C LEU A 46 18.99 -22.29 -9.44
N GLY A 47 17.87 -22.96 -9.71
CA GLY A 47 16.63 -22.34 -10.16
C GLY A 47 15.71 -22.16 -8.96
N PHE A 48 15.26 -20.92 -8.71
CA PHE A 48 14.27 -20.61 -7.68
C PHE A 48 12.86 -21.09 -8.08
N SER A 49 12.68 -22.40 -8.27
CA SER A 49 11.36 -23.02 -8.31
C SER A 49 10.73 -22.92 -6.91
N LYS A 50 9.75 -22.02 -6.76
CA LYS A 50 8.93 -21.79 -5.55
C LYS A 50 8.90 -22.99 -4.61
N SER A 51 9.62 -22.93 -3.50
CA SER A 51 9.67 -24.01 -2.52
C SER A 51 8.32 -24.11 -1.80
N MET A 52 7.49 -25.06 -2.23
CA MET A 52 6.35 -25.51 -1.45
C MET A 52 6.86 -26.33 -0.28
N PHE A 53 6.62 -25.83 0.93
CA PHE A 53 6.95 -26.54 2.17
C PHE A 53 5.74 -27.33 2.66
N THR A 54 5.97 -28.42 3.40
CA THR A 54 4.90 -29.09 4.16
C THR A 54 4.69 -28.42 5.52
N TYR A 55 3.54 -28.65 6.14
CA TYR A 55 3.27 -28.14 7.48
C TYR A 55 4.26 -28.72 8.52
N GLU A 56 4.62 -29.98 8.39
CA GLU A 56 5.53 -30.70 9.29
C GLU A 56 6.98 -30.22 9.16
N GLU A 57 7.38 -29.70 8.00
CA GLU A 57 8.67 -29.01 7.83
C GLU A 57 8.67 -27.67 8.57
N LEU A 58 7.63 -26.86 8.39
CA LEU A 58 7.53 -25.55 9.04
C LEU A 58 7.31 -25.66 10.55
N ALA A 59 6.54 -26.66 11.02
CA ALA A 59 6.37 -26.97 12.43
C ALA A 59 7.69 -27.39 13.07
N ARG A 60 8.49 -28.24 12.42
CA ARG A 60 9.84 -28.58 12.93
C ARG A 60 10.78 -27.38 12.93
N ALA A 61 10.71 -26.52 11.91
CA ALA A 61 11.54 -25.32 11.82
C ALA A 61 11.24 -24.28 12.92
N THR A 62 10.03 -24.26 13.48
CA THR A 62 9.55 -23.29 14.51
C THR A 62 9.42 -23.90 15.91
N ASP A 63 9.90 -25.12 16.13
CA ASP A 63 9.69 -25.89 17.38
C ASP A 63 8.20 -25.99 17.76
N GLY A 64 7.38 -26.47 16.83
CA GLY A 64 5.93 -26.64 17.01
C GLY A 64 5.13 -25.34 16.98
N PHE A 65 5.67 -24.26 16.41
CA PHE A 65 5.17 -22.88 16.54
C PHE A 65 5.14 -22.41 18.01
N SER A 66 6.21 -22.71 18.74
CA SER A 66 6.40 -22.29 20.13
C SER A 66 6.36 -20.75 20.28
N ASP A 67 5.74 -20.28 21.37
CA ASP A 67 5.70 -18.85 21.76
C ASP A 67 7.12 -18.26 21.93
N ALA A 68 8.13 -19.09 22.24
CA ALA A 68 9.52 -18.67 22.31
C ALA A 68 10.09 -18.22 20.95
N ASN A 69 9.47 -18.64 19.85
CA ASN A 69 9.80 -18.23 18.49
C ASN A 69 8.84 -17.16 17.93
N LEU A 70 7.85 -16.68 18.70
CA LEU A 70 6.88 -15.69 18.23
C LEU A 70 7.55 -14.31 18.05
N LEU A 71 7.63 -13.86 16.80
CA LEU A 71 8.15 -12.53 16.42
C LEU A 71 7.05 -11.45 16.47
N GLY A 72 5.80 -11.83 16.25
CA GLY A 72 4.68 -10.89 16.31
C GLY A 72 3.32 -11.49 16.00
N GLN A 73 2.29 -10.82 16.49
CA GLN A 73 0.88 -11.17 16.28
C GLN A 73 0.14 -9.92 15.80
N GLY A 74 -0.65 -10.04 14.73
CA GLY A 74 -1.35 -8.91 14.12
C GLY A 74 -2.75 -9.26 13.60
N GLY A 75 -3.35 -8.33 12.84
CA GLY A 75 -4.59 -8.59 12.11
C GLY A 75 -4.46 -9.81 11.20
N PHE A 76 -3.33 -9.89 10.50
CA PHE A 76 -3.00 -10.86 9.46
C PHE A 76 -2.59 -12.26 9.98
N GLY A 77 -2.38 -12.44 11.29
CA GLY A 77 -1.99 -13.73 11.86
C GLY A 77 -0.79 -13.67 12.80
N TYR A 78 -0.02 -14.74 12.83
CA TYR A 78 1.14 -14.95 13.70
C TYR A 78 2.41 -15.11 12.87
N VAL A 79 3.50 -14.48 13.28
CA VAL A 79 4.82 -14.61 12.64
C VAL A 79 5.77 -15.27 13.61
N HIS A 80 6.35 -16.40 13.24
CA HIS A 80 7.34 -17.13 14.04
C HIS A 80 8.70 -17.11 13.34
N ARG A 81 9.78 -17.04 14.12
CA ARG A 81 11.12 -17.35 13.64
C ARG A 81 11.23 -18.86 13.47
N GLY A 82 11.94 -19.28 12.43
CA GLY A 82 12.29 -20.69 12.24
C GLY A 82 13.65 -20.87 11.59
N VAL A 83 14.18 -22.08 11.70
CA VAL A 83 15.43 -22.49 11.06
C VAL A 83 15.15 -23.69 10.16
N LEU A 84 15.35 -23.53 8.86
CA LEU A 84 15.17 -24.60 7.88
C LEU A 84 16.28 -25.67 8.01
N PRO A 85 16.10 -26.90 7.50
CA PRO A 85 17.09 -27.97 7.63
C PRO A 85 18.48 -27.67 7.03
N ASN A 86 18.59 -26.67 6.16
CA ASN A 86 19.85 -26.17 5.60
C ASN A 86 20.51 -25.06 6.46
N GLY A 87 20.03 -24.81 7.68
CA GLY A 87 20.50 -23.77 8.59
C GLY A 87 20.00 -22.36 8.25
N LYS A 88 19.17 -22.18 7.22
CA LYS A 88 18.65 -20.86 6.84
C LYS A 88 17.58 -20.38 7.82
N GLU A 89 17.79 -19.23 8.44
CA GLU A 89 16.79 -18.54 9.26
C GLU A 89 15.69 -17.93 8.38
N VAL A 90 14.44 -18.10 8.82
CA VAL A 90 13.23 -17.66 8.11
C VAL A 90 12.20 -17.08 9.07
N ALA A 91 11.33 -16.22 8.55
CA ALA A 91 10.12 -15.77 9.23
C ALA A 91 8.91 -16.47 8.61
N ILE A 92 8.12 -17.17 9.41
CA ILE A 92 6.98 -17.98 8.98
C ILE A 92 5.68 -17.32 9.47
N LYS A 93 4.97 -16.69 8.54
CA LYS A 93 3.68 -16.01 8.76
C LYS A 93 2.55 -17.00 8.55
N GLN A 94 1.89 -17.41 9.62
CA GLN A 94 0.67 -18.23 9.60
C GLN A 94 -0.56 -17.31 9.57
N LEU A 95 -1.35 -17.40 8.50
CA LEU A 95 -2.54 -16.56 8.31
C LEU A 95 -3.75 -17.13 9.04
N LYS A 96 -4.67 -16.27 9.50
CA LYS A 96 -5.85 -16.69 10.27
C LYS A 96 -6.87 -17.45 9.42
N VAL A 97 -7.03 -18.72 9.75
CA VAL A 97 -8.04 -19.63 9.18
C VAL A 97 -9.45 -19.08 9.37
N GLY A 98 -10.34 -19.31 8.38
CA GLY A 98 -11.75 -18.97 8.46
C GLY A 98 -12.10 -17.52 8.10
N SER A 99 -11.11 -16.65 7.87
CA SER A 99 -11.36 -15.30 7.36
C SER A 99 -11.30 -15.26 5.82
N GLY A 100 -12.35 -14.77 5.16
CA GLY A 100 -12.32 -14.46 3.71
C GLY A 100 -11.37 -13.32 3.33
N GLN A 101 -10.64 -12.78 4.30
CA GLN A 101 -9.56 -11.81 4.13
C GLN A 101 -8.20 -12.53 4.03
N GLY A 102 -7.89 -13.48 4.94
CA GLY A 102 -6.61 -14.19 4.93
C GLY A 102 -6.31 -14.96 3.65
N GLU A 103 -7.32 -15.57 2.99
CA GLU A 103 -7.11 -16.23 1.70
C GLU A 103 -6.78 -15.24 0.57
N ARG A 104 -7.38 -14.04 0.60
CA ARG A 104 -7.09 -12.98 -0.38
C ARG A 104 -5.69 -12.40 -0.17
N GLU A 105 -5.29 -12.24 1.09
CA GLU A 105 -3.95 -11.80 1.46
C GLU A 105 -2.90 -12.84 1.03
N PHE A 106 -3.14 -14.13 1.32
CA PHE A 106 -2.29 -15.22 0.83
C PHE A 106 -2.10 -15.18 -0.68
N GLN A 107 -3.20 -15.08 -1.43
CA GLN A 107 -3.16 -15.07 -2.89
C GLN A 107 -2.46 -13.81 -3.42
N ALA A 108 -2.71 -12.64 -2.83
CA ALA A 108 -2.02 -11.40 -3.18
C ALA A 108 -0.52 -11.48 -2.92
N GLU A 109 -0.09 -11.99 -1.75
CA GLU A 109 1.32 -12.20 -1.45
C GLU A 109 1.93 -13.18 -2.45
N VAL A 110 1.43 -14.43 -2.55
CA VAL A 110 2.01 -15.46 -3.45
C VAL A 110 2.05 -15.02 -4.92
N GLU A 111 1.11 -14.19 -5.39
CA GLU A 111 1.16 -13.66 -6.74
C GLU A 111 2.16 -12.50 -6.91
N ILE A 112 2.14 -11.52 -6.00
CA ILE A 112 2.94 -10.29 -6.09
C ILE A 112 4.38 -10.52 -5.64
N ILE A 113 4.57 -11.00 -4.41
CA ILE A 113 5.90 -11.09 -3.76
C ILE A 113 6.84 -12.03 -4.51
N SER A 114 6.28 -13.05 -5.18
CA SER A 114 7.07 -14.02 -5.94
C SER A 114 7.64 -13.50 -7.27
N ARG A 115 7.16 -12.34 -7.73
CA ARG A 115 7.64 -11.67 -8.96
C ARG A 115 8.65 -10.56 -8.66
N VAL A 116 8.80 -10.15 -7.40
CA VAL A 116 9.66 -9.02 -7.01
C VAL A 116 10.90 -9.49 -6.25
N HIS A 117 12.06 -8.96 -6.64
CA HIS A 117 13.34 -9.28 -6.02
C HIS A 117 14.16 -7.99 -5.94
N HIS A 118 14.21 -7.37 -4.77
CA HIS A 118 14.91 -6.11 -4.57
C HIS A 118 15.45 -6.00 -3.14
N LYS A 119 16.66 -5.44 -2.97
CA LYS A 119 17.38 -5.42 -1.69
C LYS A 119 16.64 -4.70 -0.55
N HIS A 120 15.78 -3.74 -0.87
CA HIS A 120 14.97 -2.99 0.10
C HIS A 120 13.52 -3.50 0.21
N LEU A 121 13.26 -4.73 -0.24
CA LEU A 121 12.03 -5.48 0.03
C LEU A 121 12.39 -6.77 0.80
N VAL A 122 11.42 -7.33 1.52
CA VAL A 122 11.53 -8.66 2.13
C VAL A 122 11.15 -9.73 1.10
N SER A 123 12.04 -10.69 0.89
CA SER A 123 11.91 -11.75 -0.10
C SER A 123 11.14 -12.93 0.45
N LEU A 124 10.13 -13.42 -0.29
CA LEU A 124 9.49 -14.69 0.01
C LEU A 124 10.40 -15.85 -0.45
N VAL A 125 10.67 -16.77 0.47
CA VAL A 125 11.40 -18.01 0.26
C VAL A 125 10.48 -19.12 -0.26
N GLY A 126 9.23 -19.15 0.22
CA GLY A 126 8.24 -20.13 -0.20
C GLY A 126 6.93 -20.02 0.57
N TYR A 127 6.09 -21.05 0.46
CA TYR A 127 4.78 -21.09 1.12
C TYR A 127 4.35 -22.53 1.42
N CYS A 128 3.36 -22.68 2.29
CA CYS A 128 2.73 -23.96 2.60
C CYS A 128 1.20 -23.82 2.53
N ILE A 129 0.56 -24.80 1.89
CA ILE A 129 -0.89 -24.92 1.73
C ILE A 129 -1.27 -26.30 2.27
N THR A 130 -2.00 -26.36 3.38
CA THR A 130 -2.40 -27.63 4.00
C THR A 130 -3.82 -27.51 4.54
N GLY A 131 -4.78 -28.12 3.84
CA GLY A 131 -6.21 -27.94 4.12
C GLY A 131 -6.61 -26.47 4.08
N ALA A 132 -7.16 -25.96 5.18
CA ALA A 132 -7.53 -24.55 5.35
C ALA A 132 -6.38 -23.65 5.85
N GLN A 133 -5.20 -24.21 6.14
CA GLN A 133 -4.05 -23.43 6.59
C GLN A 133 -3.28 -22.83 5.41
N ARG A 134 -2.76 -21.62 5.65
CA ARG A 134 -1.96 -20.84 4.71
C ARG A 134 -0.76 -20.25 5.47
N LEU A 135 0.45 -20.65 5.06
CA LEU A 135 1.69 -20.16 5.67
C LEU A 135 2.59 -19.58 4.58
N LEU A 136 3.22 -18.45 4.88
CA LEU A 136 4.17 -17.75 4.01
C LEU A 136 5.53 -17.72 4.69
N VAL A 137 6.59 -18.04 3.95
CA VAL A 137 7.96 -18.20 4.47
C VAL A 137 8.85 -17.15 3.84
N TYR A 138 9.41 -16.24 4.64
CA TYR A 138 10.25 -15.13 4.20
C TYR A 138 11.69 -15.29 4.69
N GLU A 139 12.61 -14.50 4.14
CA GLU A 139 13.90 -14.26 4.81
C GLU A 139 13.67 -13.69 6.22
N PHE A 140 14.43 -14.17 7.21
CA PHE A 140 14.45 -13.53 8.52
C PHE A 140 15.33 -12.28 8.48
N VAL A 141 14.81 -11.17 9.01
CA VAL A 141 15.47 -9.86 9.07
C VAL A 141 15.68 -9.53 10.54
N GLN A 142 16.94 -9.36 10.96
CA GLN A 142 17.38 -9.68 12.33
C GLN A 142 17.24 -8.55 13.36
N ASN A 143 17.01 -7.30 12.93
CA ASN A 143 17.05 -6.11 13.78
C ASN A 143 15.67 -5.43 13.85
N ASP A 144 14.61 -6.23 13.98
CA ASP A 144 13.23 -5.80 14.24
C ASP A 144 12.66 -4.76 13.23
N THR A 145 11.56 -4.11 13.61
CA THR A 145 10.86 -3.10 12.82
C THR A 145 11.35 -1.68 13.14
N LEU A 146 11.15 -0.73 12.23
CA LEU A 146 11.36 0.69 12.51
C LEU A 146 10.50 1.15 13.71
N GLU A 147 9.27 0.64 13.84
CA GLU A 147 8.40 0.93 14.98
C GLU A 147 9.06 0.52 16.31
N PHE A 148 9.70 -0.65 16.37
CA PHE A 148 10.38 -1.12 17.57
C PHE A 148 11.53 -0.18 17.99
N HIS A 149 12.32 0.33 17.04
CA HIS A 149 13.43 1.22 17.36
C HIS A 149 13.00 2.66 17.68
N LEU A 150 11.94 3.19 17.06
CA LEU A 150 11.43 4.53 17.38
C LEU A 150 10.62 4.58 18.68
N HIS A 151 9.78 3.55 18.91
CA HIS A 151 8.73 3.60 19.94
C HIS A 151 8.84 2.50 21.01
N GLY A 152 9.85 1.65 20.94
CA GLY A 152 10.11 0.61 21.95
C GLY A 152 10.48 1.21 23.30
N LYS A 153 9.94 0.66 24.39
CA LYS A 153 10.26 1.10 25.76
C LYS A 153 11.74 0.82 26.07
N GLY A 154 12.43 1.82 26.63
CA GLY A 154 13.83 1.70 27.03
C GLY A 154 14.84 1.59 25.88
N ARG A 155 14.44 1.87 24.64
CA ARG A 155 15.36 1.93 23.49
C ARG A 155 16.17 3.24 23.51
N PRO A 156 17.43 3.23 23.06
CA PRO A 156 18.16 4.47 22.79
C PRO A 156 17.49 5.24 21.65
N THR A 157 17.67 6.56 21.62
CA THR A 157 17.21 7.38 20.49
C THR A 157 17.87 6.91 19.20
N MET A 158 17.10 6.78 18.12
CA MET A 158 17.68 6.53 16.80
C MET A 158 18.39 7.79 16.28
N GLU A 159 19.69 7.69 16.04
CA GLU A 159 20.54 8.74 15.47
C GLU A 159 20.06 9.24 14.10
N TRP A 160 20.23 10.53 13.83
CA TRP A 160 19.75 11.18 12.60
C TRP A 160 20.24 10.52 11.29
N PRO A 161 21.53 10.18 11.10
CA PRO A 161 22.00 9.51 9.88
C PRO A 161 21.30 8.16 9.63
N THR A 162 20.94 7.45 10.71
CA THR A 162 20.20 6.19 10.64
C THR A 162 18.75 6.42 10.17
N ARG A 163 18.09 7.47 10.66
CA ARG A 163 16.74 7.85 10.20
C ARG A 163 16.73 8.17 8.71
N LEU A 164 17.69 8.97 8.24
CA LEU A 164 17.83 9.31 6.83
C LEU A 164 18.15 8.08 5.96
N LYS A 165 19.01 7.18 6.43
CA LYS A 165 19.32 5.91 5.76
C LYS A 165 18.07 5.03 5.58
N ILE A 166 17.23 4.94 6.61
CA ILE A 166 15.99 4.15 6.58
C ILE A 166 14.97 4.78 5.62
N ALA A 167 14.75 6.09 5.69
CA ALA A 167 13.92 6.82 4.74
C ALA A 167 14.35 6.56 3.29
N LEU A 168 15.67 6.62 3.02
CA LEU A 168 16.27 6.37 1.72
C LEU A 168 16.09 4.90 1.25
N GLY A 169 16.26 3.91 2.13
CA GLY A 169 16.06 2.50 1.82
C GLY A 169 14.60 2.19 1.48
N SER A 170 13.67 2.63 2.32
CA SER A 170 12.23 2.50 2.10
C SER A 170 11.78 3.19 0.80
N ALA A 171 12.31 4.37 0.50
CA ALA A 171 12.03 5.08 -0.76
C ALA A 171 12.48 4.29 -1.99
N LYS A 172 13.66 3.65 -1.94
CA LYS A 172 14.15 2.77 -3.02
C LYS A 172 13.26 1.54 -3.20
N GLY A 173 12.84 0.91 -2.10
CA GLY A 173 11.91 -0.23 -2.14
C GLY A 173 10.59 0.13 -2.83
N LEU A 174 10.00 1.27 -2.46
CA LEU A 174 8.72 1.72 -2.97
C LEU A 174 8.80 2.25 -4.41
N ALA A 175 9.88 2.96 -4.78
CA ALA A 175 10.13 3.38 -6.16
C ALA A 175 10.19 2.18 -7.12
N TYR A 176 10.90 1.10 -6.74
CA TYR A 176 10.95 -0.13 -7.52
C TYR A 176 9.55 -0.74 -7.74
N LEU A 177 8.71 -0.83 -6.70
CA LEU A 177 7.33 -1.32 -6.82
C LEU A 177 6.45 -0.45 -7.74
N HIS A 178 6.68 0.87 -7.73
CA HIS A 178 5.86 1.86 -8.43
C HIS A 178 6.30 2.12 -9.88
N GLU A 179 7.58 1.94 -10.21
CA GLU A 179 8.18 2.47 -11.43
C GLU A 179 9.00 1.44 -12.21
N ASP A 180 9.55 0.40 -11.55
CA ASP A 180 10.31 -0.68 -12.21
C ASP A 180 9.46 -1.95 -12.43
N CYS A 181 8.52 -2.23 -11.54
CA CYS A 181 7.62 -3.39 -11.64
C CYS A 181 6.52 -3.21 -12.70
N HIS A 182 6.34 -4.23 -13.54
CA HIS A 182 5.33 -4.25 -14.61
C HIS A 182 4.48 -5.54 -14.53
N PRO A 183 3.15 -5.46 -14.30
CA PRO A 183 2.39 -4.25 -13.96
C PRO A 183 2.80 -3.66 -12.60
N LYS A 184 2.57 -2.35 -12.44
CA LYS A 184 2.88 -1.57 -11.23
C LYS A 184 2.23 -2.18 -9.99
N ILE A 185 2.95 -2.19 -8.86
CA ILE A 185 2.48 -2.72 -7.57
C ILE A 185 2.25 -1.57 -6.58
N ILE A 186 1.06 -1.51 -5.99
CA ILE A 186 0.72 -0.60 -4.88
C ILE A 186 0.74 -1.44 -3.59
N HIS A 187 1.52 -1.03 -2.59
CA HIS A 187 1.76 -1.75 -1.34
C HIS A 187 0.59 -1.64 -0.35
N ARG A 188 0.00 -0.44 -0.25
CA ARG A 188 -1.23 -0.09 0.50
C ARG A 188 -1.15 -0.12 2.04
N ASP A 189 -0.12 -0.72 2.62
CA ASP A 189 0.11 -0.71 4.07
C ASP A 189 1.55 -0.30 4.45
N ILE A 190 2.03 0.83 3.90
CA ILE A 190 3.33 1.42 4.28
C ILE A 190 3.19 2.08 5.66
N LYS A 191 3.98 1.60 6.63
CA LYS A 191 4.03 2.07 8.02
C LYS A 191 5.32 1.61 8.71
N ALA A 192 5.73 2.24 9.82
CA ALA A 192 6.97 1.84 10.51
C ALA A 192 6.99 0.38 11.01
N ALA A 193 5.82 -0.21 11.33
CA ALA A 193 5.72 -1.63 11.68
C ALA A 193 6.00 -2.59 10.51
N ASN A 194 5.89 -2.12 9.26
CA ASN A 194 6.13 -2.89 8.03
C ASN A 194 7.49 -2.54 7.37
N ILE A 195 8.33 -1.75 8.04
CA ILE A 195 9.74 -1.54 7.65
C ILE A 195 10.61 -2.36 8.59
N LEU A 196 11.15 -3.48 8.11
CA LEU A 196 12.11 -4.32 8.84
C LEU A 196 13.54 -3.83 8.58
N LEU A 197 14.41 -3.96 9.58
CA LEU A 197 15.79 -3.49 9.54
C LEU A 197 16.77 -4.64 9.73
N ASP A 198 17.90 -4.63 9.00
CA ASP A 198 19.03 -5.51 9.32
C ASP A 198 19.95 -4.88 10.38
N PHE A 199 20.99 -5.62 10.83
CA PHE A 199 21.97 -5.09 11.79
C PHE A 199 22.82 -3.92 11.29
N LYS A 200 22.76 -3.61 9.99
CA LYS A 200 23.38 -2.41 9.39
C LYS A 200 22.37 -1.27 9.24
N PHE A 201 21.14 -1.43 9.74
CA PHE A 201 20.01 -0.52 9.54
C PHE A 201 19.70 -0.27 8.05
N GLU A 202 19.90 -1.27 7.18
CA GLU A 202 19.29 -1.28 5.85
C GLU A 202 17.80 -1.59 5.98
N ALA A 203 16.96 -0.72 5.42
CA ALA A 203 15.51 -0.89 5.45
C ALA A 203 15.02 -1.86 4.37
N LYS A 204 14.08 -2.73 4.75
CA LYS A 204 13.33 -3.66 3.90
C LYS A 204 11.82 -3.50 4.13
N VAL A 205 11.07 -3.16 3.08
CA VAL A 205 9.61 -3.10 3.12
C VAL A 205 9.03 -4.52 3.15
N ALA A 206 8.07 -4.76 4.04
CA ALA A 206 7.46 -6.05 4.32
C ALA A 206 5.92 -5.98 4.32
N ASP A 207 5.27 -7.16 4.39
CA ASP A 207 3.82 -7.35 4.52
C ASP A 207 2.99 -6.90 3.30
N PHE A 208 3.03 -7.73 2.24
CA PHE A 208 2.37 -7.47 0.97
C PHE A 208 0.91 -7.94 0.92
N GLY A 209 0.33 -8.36 2.04
CA GLY A 209 -1.01 -8.97 2.09
C GLY A 209 -2.12 -8.08 1.51
N LEU A 210 -1.98 -6.76 1.62
CA LEU A 210 -2.94 -5.81 1.06
C LEU A 210 -2.59 -5.31 -0.36
N ALA A 211 -1.42 -5.68 -0.89
CA ALA A 211 -0.88 -5.13 -2.11
C ALA A 211 -1.72 -5.47 -3.35
N LYS A 212 -1.62 -4.64 -4.39
CA LYS A 212 -2.36 -4.82 -5.65
C LYS A 212 -1.55 -4.40 -6.86
N PHE A 213 -1.74 -5.14 -7.96
CA PHE A 213 -1.36 -4.67 -9.28
C PHE A 213 -2.28 -3.53 -9.75
N THR A 214 -1.72 -2.56 -10.47
CA THR A 214 -2.43 -1.61 -11.30
C THR A 214 -1.82 -1.57 -12.69
N SER A 215 -2.67 -1.38 -13.71
CA SER A 215 -2.22 -1.09 -15.07
C SER A 215 -1.93 0.40 -15.21
N ASP A 216 -0.95 0.77 -16.03
CA ASP A 216 -0.60 2.17 -16.31
C ASP A 216 -1.69 2.93 -17.08
N ALA A 217 -2.62 2.21 -17.71
CA ALA A 217 -3.84 2.79 -18.29
C ALA A 217 -4.82 3.33 -17.24
N ASN A 218 -4.72 2.89 -15.98
CA ASN A 218 -5.63 3.25 -14.91
C ASN A 218 -5.02 4.31 -13.99
N THR A 219 -5.72 5.44 -13.83
CA THR A 219 -5.33 6.49 -12.87
C THR A 219 -5.53 6.09 -11.41
N HIS A 220 -6.38 5.09 -11.16
CA HIS A 220 -6.70 4.54 -9.85
C HIS A 220 -7.34 3.15 -9.97
N VAL A 221 -7.33 2.39 -8.88
CA VAL A 221 -8.06 1.13 -8.69
C VAL A 221 -9.15 1.37 -7.65
N SER A 222 -10.42 1.33 -8.06
CA SER A 222 -11.55 1.38 -7.12
C SER A 222 -11.61 0.10 -6.30
N THR A 223 -11.47 0.19 -4.98
CA THR A 223 -11.47 -0.97 -4.10
C THR A 223 -11.88 -0.64 -2.67
N ARG A 224 -12.31 -1.63 -1.88
CA ARG A 224 -12.63 -1.45 -0.45
C ARG A 224 -11.44 -0.79 0.26
N VAL A 225 -11.72 0.16 1.15
CA VAL A 225 -10.67 0.78 1.98
C VAL A 225 -10.09 -0.26 2.96
N MET A 226 -8.77 -0.45 2.91
CA MET A 226 -7.98 -1.29 3.83
C MET A 226 -6.59 -0.66 3.98
N GLY A 227 -5.93 -0.91 5.10
CA GLY A 227 -4.64 -0.33 5.47
C GLY A 227 -4.70 0.21 6.91
N THR A 228 -3.57 0.70 7.41
CA THR A 228 -3.47 1.16 8.80
C THR A 228 -3.98 2.60 8.99
N PHE A 229 -4.86 2.79 9.98
CA PHE A 229 -5.38 4.12 10.34
C PHE A 229 -4.26 5.08 10.74
N GLY A 230 -4.36 6.35 10.34
CA GLY A 230 -3.28 7.35 10.44
C GLY A 230 -2.35 7.42 9.23
N TYR A 231 -2.25 6.34 8.44
CA TYR A 231 -1.44 6.30 7.20
C TYR A 231 -2.29 6.42 5.92
N LEU A 232 -3.61 6.24 6.02
CA LEU A 232 -4.51 6.25 4.86
C LEU A 232 -4.59 7.64 4.20
N ALA A 233 -4.37 7.66 2.89
CA ALA A 233 -4.51 8.86 2.07
C ALA A 233 -5.97 9.36 2.00
N PRO A 234 -6.20 10.69 2.00
CA PRO A 234 -7.53 11.30 2.02
C PRO A 234 -8.45 10.80 0.90
N GLU A 235 -7.98 10.84 -0.34
CA GLU A 235 -8.77 10.43 -1.51
C GLU A 235 -9.12 8.94 -1.47
N TYR A 236 -8.22 8.12 -0.93
CA TYR A 236 -8.43 6.68 -0.83
C TYR A 236 -9.44 6.33 0.25
N ALA A 237 -9.33 6.95 1.43
CA ALA A 237 -10.27 6.74 2.53
C ALA A 237 -11.69 7.25 2.22
N ALA A 238 -11.81 8.41 1.57
CA ALA A 238 -13.11 8.99 1.22
C ALA A 238 -13.81 8.30 0.05
N SER A 239 -13.06 7.81 -0.96
CA SER A 239 -13.64 7.35 -2.24
C SER A 239 -13.25 5.94 -2.69
N GLY A 240 -12.40 5.23 -1.94
CA GLY A 240 -11.90 3.90 -2.32
C GLY A 240 -10.97 3.88 -3.54
N LYS A 241 -10.59 5.05 -4.07
CA LYS A 241 -9.70 5.20 -5.23
C LYS A 241 -8.24 5.03 -4.80
N LEU A 242 -7.70 3.82 -4.96
CA LEU A 242 -6.32 3.48 -4.64
C LEU A 242 -5.38 3.86 -5.80
N SER A 243 -4.21 4.44 -5.51
CA SER A 243 -3.17 4.72 -6.51
C SER A 243 -1.78 4.61 -5.89
N ASP A 244 -0.69 4.64 -6.69
CA ASP A 244 0.67 4.78 -6.17
C ASP A 244 0.83 6.00 -5.24
N LYS A 245 0.10 7.08 -5.52
CA LYS A 245 0.07 8.28 -4.68
C LYS A 245 -0.52 8.07 -3.29
N SER A 246 -1.27 6.99 -3.06
CA SER A 246 -1.76 6.63 -1.74
C SER A 246 -0.64 6.03 -0.87
N ASP A 247 0.27 5.25 -1.46
CA ASP A 247 1.51 4.82 -0.81
C ASP A 247 2.47 6.00 -0.58
N VAL A 248 2.58 6.94 -1.54
CA VAL A 248 3.39 8.16 -1.36
C VAL A 248 2.94 8.96 -0.13
N PHE A 249 1.62 9.06 0.12
CA PHE A 249 1.09 9.71 1.33
C PHE A 249 1.49 8.95 2.60
N SER A 250 1.33 7.62 2.59
CA SER A 250 1.69 6.73 3.70
C SER A 250 3.19 6.82 4.03
N PHE A 251 4.05 6.88 3.00
CA PHE A 251 5.48 7.13 3.13
C PHE A 251 5.77 8.53 3.70
N GLY A 252 5.00 9.55 3.29
CA GLY A 252 5.06 10.90 3.88
C GLY A 252 4.78 10.90 5.38
N VAL A 253 3.76 10.16 5.84
CA VAL A 253 3.47 9.98 7.27
C VAL A 253 4.63 9.27 7.99
N MET A 254 5.21 8.23 7.39
CA MET A 254 6.41 7.56 7.93
C MET A 254 7.64 8.49 8.01
N LEU A 255 7.83 9.42 7.06
CA LEU A 255 8.88 10.45 7.17
C LEU A 255 8.62 11.38 8.36
N LEU A 256 7.37 11.76 8.63
CA LEU A 256 7.03 12.61 9.76
C LEU A 256 7.22 11.90 11.10
N GLU A 257 6.92 10.60 11.17
CA GLU A 257 7.24 9.75 12.32
C GLU A 257 8.76 9.65 12.56
N LEU A 258 9.57 9.57 11.50
CA LEU A 258 11.04 9.64 11.58
C LEU A 258 11.53 11.03 12.04
N ILE A 259 10.96 12.14 11.55
CA ILE A 259 11.34 13.50 11.96
C ILE A 259 10.99 13.75 13.43
N THR A 260 9.74 13.45 13.81
CA THR A 260 9.16 13.86 15.10
C THR A 260 9.40 12.88 16.24
N GLY A 261 9.70 11.62 15.93
CA GLY A 261 9.73 10.53 16.91
C GLY A 261 8.36 10.20 17.51
N ARG A 262 7.26 10.69 16.91
CA ARG A 262 5.88 10.51 17.40
C ARG A 262 5.07 9.58 16.51
N ARG A 263 4.20 8.79 17.14
CA ARG A 263 3.26 7.90 16.44
C ARG A 263 2.20 8.72 15.68
N PRO A 264 1.82 8.34 14.45
CA PRO A 264 0.73 8.98 13.68
C PRO A 264 -0.62 9.04 14.37
N VAL A 265 -0.91 8.11 15.27
CA VAL A 265 -2.12 8.08 16.10
C VAL A 265 -1.68 7.68 17.50
N ASP A 266 -1.99 8.51 18.49
CA ASP A 266 -1.76 8.16 19.88
C ASP A 266 -3.02 7.52 20.46
N THR A 267 -2.89 6.27 20.89
CA THR A 267 -3.97 5.50 21.53
C THR A 267 -3.99 5.65 23.05
N THR A 268 -3.04 6.38 23.64
CA THR A 268 -2.94 6.59 25.10
C THR A 268 -3.74 7.80 25.60
N HIS A 269 -4.03 8.77 24.73
CA HIS A 269 -4.89 9.90 25.06
C HIS A 269 -6.38 9.51 24.97
N THR A 270 -6.98 9.20 26.11
CA THR A 270 -8.41 8.85 26.27
C THR A 270 -9.38 10.02 26.04
N TYR A 271 -8.88 11.23 25.78
CA TYR A 271 -9.68 12.39 25.41
C TYR A 271 -9.92 12.40 23.88
N MET A 272 -11.18 12.27 23.50
CA MET A 272 -11.62 11.79 22.18
C MET A 272 -11.40 12.73 20.97
N ASP A 273 -10.83 13.93 21.13
CA ASP A 273 -10.58 14.87 20.01
C ASP A 273 -9.09 15.07 19.67
N ASP A 274 -8.16 15.01 20.64
CA ASP A 274 -6.71 15.31 20.44
C ASP A 274 -5.83 14.07 20.17
N SER A 275 -6.41 12.86 20.10
CA SER A 275 -5.67 11.58 19.99
C SER A 275 -5.08 11.28 18.60
N LEU A 276 -5.49 12.02 17.58
CA LEU A 276 -4.73 12.06 16.33
C LEU A 276 -3.54 12.99 16.54
N VAL A 277 -2.33 12.56 16.17
CA VAL A 277 -1.38 13.55 15.64
C VAL A 277 -2.00 13.96 14.32
N ASP A 278 -2.84 14.98 14.40
CA ASP A 278 -3.65 15.45 13.30
C ASP A 278 -2.68 16.00 12.26
N TRP A 279 -2.29 15.16 11.28
CA TRP A 279 -1.30 15.56 10.28
C TRP A 279 -1.82 16.72 9.41
N VAL A 280 -3.13 16.93 9.44
CA VAL A 280 -3.81 18.18 9.07
C VAL A 280 -3.26 19.39 9.83
N SER A 281 -3.25 19.37 11.16
CA SER A 281 -2.62 20.38 12.03
C SER A 281 -1.08 20.41 11.91
N ALA A 282 -0.46 19.29 11.53
CA ALA A 282 0.98 19.29 11.21
C ALA A 282 1.29 19.99 9.89
N ARG A 283 0.38 20.06 8.90
CA ARG A 283 0.66 20.76 7.62
C ARG A 283 0.96 22.26 7.80
N PRO A 284 0.21 23.04 8.59
CA PRO A 284 0.60 24.39 9.00
C PRO A 284 1.96 24.46 9.69
N LEU A 285 2.30 23.49 10.55
CA LEU A 285 3.60 23.43 11.22
C LEU A 285 4.74 23.14 10.23
N LEU A 286 4.53 22.25 9.27
CA LEU A 286 5.49 21.95 8.19
C LEU A 286 5.71 23.16 7.29
N SER A 287 4.64 23.86 6.90
CA SER A 287 4.76 25.11 6.11
C SER A 287 5.55 26.17 6.89
N ARG A 288 5.18 26.44 8.15
CA ARG A 288 5.90 27.42 8.99
C ARG A 288 7.35 27.04 9.20
N ALA A 289 7.66 25.78 9.51
CA ALA A 289 9.03 25.33 9.69
C ALA A 289 9.88 25.46 8.41
N LEU A 290 9.27 25.33 7.23
CA LEU A 290 9.93 25.58 5.94
C LEU A 290 10.07 27.07 5.59
N GLU A 291 9.15 27.92 6.07
CA GLU A 291 9.17 29.38 5.88
C GLU A 291 10.14 30.07 6.85
N ASP A 292 10.08 29.73 8.14
CA ASP A 292 10.89 30.29 9.22
C ASP A 292 12.29 29.65 9.31
N GLY A 293 12.49 28.48 8.70
CA GLY A 293 13.71 27.69 8.81
C GLY A 293 13.96 27.10 10.20
N ASN A 294 12.97 27.13 11.11
CA ASN A 294 13.06 26.58 12.46
C ASN A 294 12.33 25.23 12.54
N TYR A 295 13.06 24.18 12.93
CA TYR A 295 12.54 22.81 13.05
C TYR A 295 12.36 22.35 14.50
N ASP A 296 12.75 23.14 15.50
CA ASP A 296 12.83 22.75 16.92
C ASP A 296 11.49 22.30 17.52
N SER A 297 10.39 22.85 17.00
CA SER A 297 9.02 22.49 17.40
C SER A 297 8.50 21.18 16.78
N LEU A 298 9.16 20.70 15.72
CA LEU A 298 8.77 19.55 14.92
C LEU A 298 9.66 18.32 15.19
N VAL A 299 10.96 18.53 15.37
CA VAL A 299 11.96 17.47 15.54
C VAL A 299 11.75 16.71 16.85
N ASP A 300 12.10 15.43 16.85
CA ASP A 300 12.18 14.59 18.05
C ASP A 300 13.08 15.23 19.12
N GLN A 301 12.49 15.63 20.24
CA GLN A 301 13.17 16.28 21.36
C GLN A 301 14.27 15.43 22.00
N LYS A 302 14.30 14.11 21.72
CA LYS A 302 15.35 13.20 22.20
C LYS A 302 16.58 13.17 21.30
N LEU A 303 16.52 13.82 20.13
CA LEU A 303 17.55 13.77 19.10
C LEU A 303 18.54 14.92 19.33
N VAL A 304 19.81 14.56 19.56
CA VAL A 304 20.82 15.49 20.09
C VAL A 304 21.50 16.31 18.99
N ASP A 305 21.69 15.73 17.80
CA ASP A 305 22.37 16.38 16.67
C ASP A 305 21.75 15.95 15.33
N TYR A 306 21.58 16.91 14.43
CA TYR A 306 21.13 16.71 13.05
C TYR A 306 21.66 17.82 12.14
N ASP A 307 21.93 17.47 10.89
CA ASP A 307 22.24 18.46 9.86
C ASP A 307 20.95 19.17 9.43
N HIS A 308 20.94 20.50 9.57
CA HIS A 308 19.78 21.36 9.31
C HIS A 308 19.32 21.30 7.84
N ASN A 309 20.25 21.15 6.88
CA ASN A 309 19.91 21.01 5.46
C ASN A 309 19.26 19.65 5.17
N GLU A 310 19.74 18.60 5.82
CA GLU A 310 19.12 17.27 5.69
C GLU A 310 17.72 17.27 6.29
N MET A 311 17.54 17.88 7.46
CA MET A 311 16.24 18.05 8.11
C MET A 311 15.29 18.84 7.21
N SER A 312 15.71 20.01 6.71
CA SER A 312 14.93 20.86 5.81
C SER A 312 14.42 20.09 4.58
N ARG A 313 15.30 19.30 3.93
CA ARG A 313 14.92 18.48 2.77
C ARG A 313 13.99 17.33 3.14
N MET A 314 14.19 16.66 4.29
CA MET A 314 13.31 15.58 4.74
C MET A 314 11.91 16.11 5.11
N VAL A 315 11.83 17.27 5.75
CA VAL A 315 10.60 18.02 6.05
C VAL A 315 9.89 18.43 4.75
N ALA A 316 10.61 18.97 3.75
CA ALA A 316 10.06 19.32 2.45
C ALA A 316 9.51 18.09 1.68
N CYS A 317 10.23 16.96 1.71
CA CYS A 317 9.77 15.70 1.13
C CYS A 317 8.48 15.22 1.82
N ALA A 318 8.46 15.20 3.15
CA ALA A 318 7.29 14.81 3.92
C ALA A 318 6.08 15.69 3.61
N ALA A 319 6.25 17.02 3.62
CA ALA A 319 5.21 17.99 3.29
C ALA A 319 4.67 17.85 1.86
N ALA A 320 5.53 17.51 0.89
CA ALA A 320 5.12 17.23 -0.50
C ALA A 320 4.35 15.90 -0.62
N CYS A 321 4.76 14.87 0.13
CA CYS A 321 4.11 13.57 0.18
C CYS A 321 2.72 13.61 0.84
N VAL A 322 2.54 14.35 1.94
CA VAL A 322 1.25 14.44 2.66
C VAL A 322 0.26 15.47 2.09
N ARG A 323 0.49 15.97 0.87
CA ARG A 323 -0.45 16.88 0.18
C ARG A 323 -1.82 16.21 0.00
N HIS A 324 -2.90 16.95 0.27
CA HIS A 324 -4.28 16.44 0.14
C HIS A 324 -4.57 15.94 -1.28
N SER A 325 -4.21 16.72 -2.31
CA SER A 325 -4.36 16.30 -3.71
C SER A 325 -3.26 15.30 -4.12
N ALA A 326 -3.65 14.05 -4.37
CA ALA A 326 -2.78 12.99 -4.91
C ALA A 326 -2.02 13.39 -6.19
N ARG A 327 -2.62 14.25 -7.04
CA ARG A 327 -1.98 14.76 -8.26
C ARG A 327 -0.77 15.66 -7.95
N ARG A 328 -0.78 16.37 -6.81
CA ARG A 328 0.32 17.27 -6.36
C ARG A 328 1.39 16.57 -5.52
N ARG A 329 1.22 15.28 -5.19
CA ARG A 329 2.25 14.46 -4.54
C ARG A 329 3.33 14.07 -5.58
N PRO A 330 4.62 14.01 -5.19
CA PRO A 330 5.70 13.57 -6.08
C PRO A 330 5.54 12.10 -6.52
N ARG A 331 6.40 11.65 -7.45
CA ARG A 331 6.67 10.22 -7.67
C ARG A 331 7.65 9.71 -6.61
N MET A 332 7.75 8.39 -6.43
CA MET A 332 8.71 7.84 -5.47
C MET A 332 10.16 8.02 -5.93
N SER A 333 10.44 7.93 -7.24
CA SER A 333 11.73 8.30 -7.84
C SER A 333 12.12 9.76 -7.56
N GLN A 334 11.18 10.71 -7.65
CA GLN A 334 11.45 12.12 -7.32
C GLN A 334 11.69 12.32 -5.81
N THR A 335 10.89 11.66 -4.97
CA THR A 335 11.07 11.69 -3.51
C THR A 335 12.43 11.11 -3.12
N LEU A 336 12.79 9.98 -3.74
CA LEU A 336 14.09 9.35 -3.62
C LEU A 336 15.22 10.27 -4.09
N LEU A 337 15.08 10.93 -5.24
CA LEU A 337 16.07 11.87 -5.76
C LEU A 337 16.27 13.05 -4.82
N ASN A 338 15.19 13.62 -4.27
CA ASN A 338 15.28 14.71 -3.28
C ASN A 338 16.04 14.27 -2.01
N ILE A 339 15.82 13.03 -1.53
CA ILE A 339 16.53 12.45 -0.38
C ILE A 339 17.99 12.09 -0.74
N ILE A 340 18.27 11.59 -1.94
CA ILE A 340 19.64 11.31 -2.42
C ILE A 340 20.43 12.60 -2.57
N HIS A 341 19.81 13.65 -3.10
CA HIS A 341 20.44 14.94 -3.32
C HIS A 341 21.02 15.53 -2.03
N THR A 342 20.36 15.28 -0.90
CA THR A 342 20.90 15.49 0.46
C THR A 342 22.30 14.91 0.65
N GLN A 343 22.48 13.61 0.35
CA GLN A 343 23.76 12.92 0.53
C GLN A 343 24.79 13.32 -0.54
N VAL A 344 24.34 13.54 -1.78
CA VAL A 344 25.23 13.94 -2.90
C VAL A 344 25.78 15.35 -2.70
N VAL A 345 24.96 16.31 -2.26
CA VAL A 345 25.43 17.67 -1.94
C VAL A 345 26.39 17.68 -0.75
N ARG A 346 26.23 16.78 0.23
CA ARG A 346 27.21 16.60 1.32
C ARG A 346 28.50 15.91 0.88
N ALA A 347 28.45 15.02 -0.11
CA ALA A 347 29.61 14.32 -0.66
C ALA A 347 30.40 15.14 -1.69
N LEU A 348 29.81 16.20 -2.27
CA LEU A 348 30.40 17.04 -3.32
C LEU A 348 30.59 18.52 -2.92
N GLU A 349 30.01 18.94 -1.79
CA GLU A 349 30.02 20.28 -1.19
C GLU A 349 29.48 21.45 -2.05
N GLY A 350 28.40 22.08 -1.57
CA GLY A 350 28.22 23.54 -1.68
C GLY A 350 27.60 24.16 -2.94
N ASP A 351 26.32 23.86 -3.24
CA ASP A 351 25.24 24.85 -3.50
C ASP A 351 24.13 24.31 -4.42
N VAL A 352 22.89 24.20 -3.90
CA VAL A 352 21.65 24.17 -4.70
C VAL A 352 20.50 24.78 -3.89
N SER A 353 19.76 25.71 -4.53
CA SER A 353 18.65 26.46 -3.94
C SER A 353 17.41 25.60 -3.63
N LEU A 354 16.72 25.92 -2.53
CA LEU A 354 15.40 25.36 -2.20
C LEU A 354 14.29 25.77 -3.21
N ALA A 355 14.55 26.75 -4.09
CA ALA A 355 13.58 27.24 -5.06
C ALA A 355 13.09 26.15 -6.04
N ASP A 356 13.96 25.21 -6.41
CA ASP A 356 13.63 24.14 -7.37
C ASP A 356 12.72 23.06 -6.77
N LEU A 357 12.55 23.02 -5.45
CA LEU A 357 11.59 22.15 -4.75
C LEU A 357 10.15 22.70 -4.78
N ASN A 358 9.97 23.94 -5.24
CA ASN A 358 8.74 24.71 -5.06
C ASN A 358 8.03 25.06 -6.38
N GLU A 359 7.91 24.08 -7.28
CA GLU A 359 7.06 24.17 -8.47
C GLU A 359 5.59 24.45 -8.10
N GLY A 360 5.24 25.74 -8.04
CA GLY A 360 3.86 26.23 -7.94
C GLY A 360 3.52 27.16 -6.77
N ILE A 361 4.43 27.54 -5.86
CA ILE A 361 4.12 28.53 -4.81
C ILE A 361 5.24 29.58 -4.68
N LYS A 362 5.20 30.63 -5.51
CA LYS A 362 5.91 31.88 -5.21
C LYS A 362 5.09 32.72 -4.24
N PRO A 363 5.60 33.09 -3.05
CA PRO A 363 4.95 34.08 -2.20
C PRO A 363 4.77 35.40 -2.97
N GLY A 364 3.55 35.93 -3.00
CA GLY A 364 3.28 37.27 -3.54
C GLY A 364 3.14 37.43 -5.07
N HIS A 365 2.82 36.37 -5.84
CA HIS A 365 2.51 36.52 -7.28
C HIS A 365 1.23 35.77 -7.72
N SER A 366 0.07 36.30 -7.33
CA SER A 366 -1.22 35.89 -7.88
C SER A 366 -1.46 36.50 -9.26
N ARG A 367 -1.28 35.71 -10.33
CA ARG A 367 -1.81 36.02 -11.67
C ARG A 367 -2.76 34.93 -12.17
N MET A 368 -3.96 34.98 -11.61
CA MET A 368 -5.25 34.80 -12.30
C MET A 368 -5.24 33.92 -13.56
N TYR A 369 -5.31 32.60 -13.35
CA TYR A 369 -5.92 31.67 -14.31
C TYR A 369 -6.90 30.77 -13.56
N SER A 370 -8.19 30.98 -13.82
CA SER A 370 -9.29 30.24 -13.23
C SER A 370 -9.50 28.92 -13.95
N TYR A 371 -9.21 27.81 -13.28
CA TYR A 371 -9.87 26.52 -13.53
C TYR A 371 -10.07 25.84 -12.17
N GLU A 372 -11.29 25.33 -11.96
CA GLU A 372 -11.88 24.95 -10.68
C GLU A 372 -10.91 24.32 -9.68
N SER A 373 -10.53 25.09 -8.64
CA SER A 373 -9.96 24.52 -7.43
C SER A 373 -11.10 23.83 -6.69
N SER A 374 -11.10 22.49 -6.65
CA SER A 374 -11.86 21.78 -5.65
C SER A 374 -11.17 21.96 -4.31
N ASP A 375 -11.49 23.07 -3.65
CA ASP A 375 -11.14 23.37 -2.26
C ASP A 375 -11.93 22.43 -1.35
N TYR A 376 -11.54 21.15 -1.41
CA TYR A 376 -12.02 20.10 -0.53
C TYR A 376 -11.47 20.41 0.85
N ASP A 377 -12.36 20.90 1.72
CA ASP A 377 -11.96 21.51 2.97
C ASP A 377 -11.24 20.49 3.87
N THR A 378 -10.28 21.00 4.62
CA THR A 378 -9.52 20.26 5.62
C THR A 378 -10.45 19.69 6.71
N SER A 379 -11.56 20.39 7.01
CA SER A 379 -12.65 19.87 7.85
C SER A 379 -13.27 18.58 7.30
N GLN A 380 -13.41 18.46 5.98
CA GLN A 380 -14.07 17.34 5.32
C GLN A 380 -13.24 16.05 5.38
N TYR A 381 -11.91 16.15 5.29
CA TYR A 381 -11.02 15.03 5.58
C TYR A 381 -11.13 14.57 7.04
N ASN A 382 -11.17 15.52 8.00
CA ASN A 382 -11.29 15.18 9.42
C ASN A 382 -12.63 14.48 9.71
N GLU A 383 -13.72 14.90 9.09
CA GLU A 383 -15.01 14.21 9.14
C GLU A 383 -14.95 12.80 8.52
N ASP A 384 -14.30 12.62 7.37
CA ASP A 384 -14.16 11.29 6.76
C ASP A 384 -13.22 10.37 7.55
N MET A 385 -12.20 10.91 8.22
CA MET A 385 -11.37 10.16 9.18
C MET A 385 -12.16 9.80 10.43
N LYS A 386 -12.99 10.70 10.97
CA LYS A 386 -13.90 10.41 12.11
C LYS A 386 -14.89 9.30 11.74
N LYS A 387 -15.50 9.35 10.54
CA LYS A 387 -16.36 8.27 10.01
C LYS A 387 -15.61 6.94 9.85
N PHE A 388 -14.42 6.95 9.25
CA PHE A 388 -13.63 5.74 9.06
C PHE A 388 -13.16 5.14 10.40
N ARG A 389 -12.74 5.97 11.36
CA ARG A 389 -12.41 5.55 12.74
C ARG A 389 -13.61 4.88 13.41
N LYS A 390 -14.82 5.46 13.27
CA LYS A 390 -16.06 4.86 13.78
C LYS A 390 -16.38 3.51 13.12
N MET A 391 -16.18 3.36 11.81
CA MET A 391 -16.36 2.08 11.11
C MET A 391 -15.29 1.03 11.50
N ALA A 392 -14.03 1.45 11.72
CA ALA A 392 -12.92 0.56 12.00
C ALA A 392 -12.82 0.12 13.48
N LEU A 393 -13.26 0.95 14.42
CA LEU A 393 -13.19 0.67 15.87
C LEU A 393 -14.54 0.33 16.50
N GLY A 394 -15.66 0.78 15.92
CA GLY A 394 -17.02 0.55 16.44
C GLY A 394 -17.51 -0.90 16.37
N SER A 395 -16.69 -1.83 15.87
CA SER A 395 -16.98 -3.27 15.85
C SER A 395 -16.48 -4.03 17.09
N LYS A 396 -15.96 -3.34 18.11
CA LYS A 396 -15.50 -3.94 19.39
C LYS A 396 -16.42 -3.75 20.59
N GLU A 397 -17.44 -2.90 20.50
CA GLU A 397 -18.46 -2.73 21.54
C GLU A 397 -19.83 -3.10 20.98
N TYR A 398 -20.16 -4.40 21.01
CA TYR A 398 -21.50 -4.95 21.27
C TYR A 398 -21.37 -6.48 21.35
N GLY A 399 -21.11 -6.98 22.56
CA GLY A 399 -21.27 -8.39 22.89
C GLY A 399 -22.65 -8.64 23.50
N ALA A 400 -23.28 -9.75 23.13
CA ALA A 400 -24.53 -10.31 23.67
C ALA A 400 -25.85 -9.55 23.36
N SER A 401 -26.54 -9.96 22.28
CA SER A 401 -27.82 -10.71 22.38
C SER A 401 -28.35 -11.16 21.01
N ASP A 402 -28.45 -12.47 20.83
CA ASP A 402 -29.40 -13.29 20.05
C ASP A 402 -29.88 -12.95 18.61
N GLU A 403 -29.78 -14.00 17.78
CA GLU A 403 -30.69 -14.46 16.71
C GLU A 403 -31.38 -13.45 15.76
N TYR A 404 -30.85 -13.32 14.53
CA TYR A 404 -31.61 -13.75 13.34
C TYR A 404 -30.71 -14.06 12.14
N SER A 405 -31.07 -15.11 11.38
CA SER A 405 -30.31 -15.56 10.21
C SER A 405 -30.73 -14.83 8.92
N GLY A 406 -29.76 -14.34 8.14
CA GLY A 406 -29.97 -13.80 6.79
C GLY A 406 -28.88 -14.27 5.81
N PRO A 407 -29.22 -14.72 4.58
CA PRO A 407 -28.25 -15.35 3.68
C PRO A 407 -27.33 -14.33 2.99
N PRO A 408 -26.08 -14.72 2.64
CA PRO A 408 -25.14 -13.83 1.96
C PRO A 408 -25.51 -13.68 0.48
N THR A 409 -25.63 -12.44 0.01
CA THR A 409 -25.77 -12.16 -1.42
C THR A 409 -24.42 -12.33 -2.14
N SER A 410 -24.39 -13.25 -3.10
CA SER A 410 -23.34 -13.32 -4.11
C SER A 410 -23.51 -12.21 -5.14
N ASP A 411 -22.41 -11.65 -5.66
CA ASP A 411 -22.49 -10.90 -6.92
C ASP A 411 -21.26 -11.15 -7.80
N TYR A 412 -21.54 -11.41 -9.09
CA TYR A 412 -20.59 -11.79 -10.14
C TYR A 412 -21.06 -11.12 -11.45
N GLY A 413 -20.17 -10.38 -12.12
CA GLY A 413 -20.45 -9.69 -13.40
C GLY A 413 -20.24 -8.17 -13.27
N LEU A 414 -19.35 -7.49 -14.00
CA LEU A 414 -19.02 -7.43 -15.45
C LEU A 414 -19.95 -6.52 -16.29
N TYR A 415 -19.42 -5.31 -16.53
CA TYR A 415 -19.54 -4.38 -17.68
C TYR A 415 -20.87 -4.08 -18.40
N PRO A 416 -21.10 -2.81 -18.82
CA PRO A 416 -22.37 -2.34 -19.40
C PRO A 416 -22.41 -2.36 -20.95
N SER A 417 -23.58 -2.66 -21.51
CA SER A 417 -24.09 -2.35 -22.86
C SER A 417 -25.57 -2.82 -22.93
N GLY A 418 -26.54 -2.22 -23.61
CA GLY A 418 -26.60 -0.95 -24.33
C GLY A 418 -27.85 -0.83 -25.23
N SER A 419 -28.65 0.24 -25.06
CA SER A 419 -29.66 0.77 -26.01
C SER A 419 -31.07 0.12 -26.14
N SER A 420 -32.05 1.01 -26.46
CA SER A 420 -33.42 0.80 -27.00
C SER A 420 -34.49 0.16 -26.09
N SER A 421 -35.78 0.57 -26.10
CA SER A 421 -36.45 1.81 -26.56
C SER A 421 -37.96 1.76 -26.22
N GLU A 422 -38.56 2.91 -25.86
CA GLU A 422 -40.01 3.25 -25.94
C GLU A 422 -41.03 2.39 -25.15
N GLY A 423 -42.19 2.91 -24.70
CA GLY A 423 -42.76 4.25 -24.87
C GLY A 423 -43.85 4.58 -23.82
N GLN A 424 -44.32 5.83 -23.82
CA GLN A 424 -45.26 6.38 -22.83
C GLN A 424 -46.74 6.05 -23.12
N THR A 425 -47.58 5.98 -22.09
CA THR A 425 -48.86 6.76 -22.05
C THR A 425 -49.48 6.83 -20.65
N THR A 426 -50.23 7.91 -20.41
CA THR A 426 -50.81 8.34 -19.12
C THR A 426 -52.32 8.12 -19.04
N ARG A 427 -52.88 7.92 -17.82
CA ARG A 427 -54.20 8.42 -17.34
C ARG A 427 -54.38 8.07 -15.85
N GLU A 428 -54.42 9.04 -14.94
CA GLU A 428 -55.57 9.87 -14.49
C GLU A 428 -56.50 9.19 -13.46
N MET A 429 -56.76 9.90 -12.35
CA MET A 429 -57.70 9.55 -11.28
C MET A 429 -59.09 10.15 -11.56
N GLU A 430 -60.18 9.52 -11.10
CA GLU A 430 -61.09 10.19 -10.15
C GLU A 430 -62.03 9.23 -9.39
N MET A 431 -62.78 9.77 -8.41
CA MET A 431 -63.48 9.06 -7.35
C MET A 431 -64.90 8.55 -7.70
N GLY A 432 -65.33 7.47 -7.04
CA GLY A 432 -66.74 7.05 -6.93
C GLY A 432 -67.23 7.03 -5.48
N LYS A 433 -68.36 7.69 -5.19
CA LYS A 433 -68.88 7.93 -3.83
C LYS A 433 -69.73 6.78 -3.23
N VAL A 434 -69.52 6.56 -1.93
CA VAL A 434 -70.52 6.40 -0.84
C VAL A 434 -71.68 5.40 -1.02
N LYS A 435 -71.78 4.46 -0.06
CA LYS A 435 -73.06 4.12 0.61
C LYS A 435 -72.85 3.97 2.12
N ARG A 436 -73.59 4.75 2.92
CA ARG A 436 -73.83 4.45 4.34
C ARG A 436 -74.97 3.44 4.43
N ASN A 437 -74.94 2.58 5.44
CA ASN A 437 -76.17 2.17 6.13
C ASN A 437 -75.88 1.94 7.61
N SER A 438 -76.87 2.20 8.46
CA SER A 438 -76.73 2.30 9.91
C SER A 438 -77.76 1.45 10.62
N GLN A 439 -77.36 0.78 11.71
CA GLN A 439 -78.27 0.29 12.76
C GLN A 439 -77.66 0.60 14.15
N GLY A 440 -78.42 1.30 15.01
CA GLY A 440 -78.29 1.21 16.47
C GLY A 440 -79.10 -0.02 16.97
N PHE A 441 -79.48 -0.23 18.23
CA PHE A 441 -79.35 0.45 19.54
C PHE A 441 -79.09 -0.68 20.60
N SER A 442 -78.90 -0.50 21.91
CA SER A 442 -79.14 0.59 22.87
C SER A 442 -77.86 0.80 23.74
N GLY A 443 -77.79 1.39 24.94
CA GLY A 443 -78.75 1.98 25.89
C GLY A 443 -78.84 1.16 27.18
N SER A 444 -78.16 1.66 28.22
CA SER A 444 -77.99 1.09 29.56
C SER A 444 -79.28 0.85 30.36
N SER A 445 -79.54 -0.41 30.73
CA SER A 445 -79.60 -0.92 32.13
C SER A 445 -79.74 -2.44 32.12
#